data_AF-A0A966LX21-F1
#
_entry.id   AF-A0A966LX21-F1
#
_cell.length_a   1.000
_cell.length_b   1.000
_cell.length_c   1.000
_cell.angle_alpha   90.00
_cell.angle_beta   90.00
_cell.angle_gamma   90.00
#
_symmetry.space_group_name_H-M   'P 1'
#
loop_
_entity.id
_entity.type
_entity.pdbx_description
1 polymer ?
#
loop_
_entity_poly.entity_id
_entity_poly.type
_entity_poly.pdbx_seq_one_letter_code
_entity_poly.pdbx_strand_id
1 'polypeptide(L)'
;MKKSISKIVDGFTIIEISLFLAISSFLAVGLMAGWTTNINRQRYTDMVSTFKSDIQQVFTEVENPHNSMTQRVRCIDGGINISIVLDDGGDARGTTNCIILGRMISFGSPDSAGLFSTHYDTSRYIVGLDIDTSVACGGPCANDLEALKATKFVVAVGSNALDTTFADTNKWEEQRLEWDGRYKMITDNRSSGARAFSGNLTSPWAISDTVFGVMILRSPMSGSVMAFGVPVDVIYPGLGYYNNESNIRDFRNSFVDGRLAISSNKKVDVCIMPSESNGPSIFGRGRVVRIGNTAASVEIAPLEGIGSISCDDQTGFNGVQRL
;
A
#
# COMPACT_ATOMS: atom_id res chain seq x y z
N MET A 1 65.57 58.13 22.09
CA MET A 1 65.85 56.73 22.47
C MET A 1 64.57 55.93 22.23
N LYS A 2 64.46 55.21 21.10
CA LYS A 2 63.26 54.45 20.73
C LYS A 2 63.69 52.98 20.53
N LYS A 3 63.40 52.14 21.53
CA LYS A 3 63.73 50.71 21.51
C LYS A 3 62.65 50.00 20.68
N SER A 4 63.01 49.57 19.48
CA SER A 4 62.17 48.70 18.65
C SER A 4 62.20 47.29 19.25
N ILE A 5 61.03 46.79 19.68
CA ILE A 5 60.86 45.41 20.13
C ILE A 5 60.49 44.60 18.89
N SER A 6 61.45 43.82 18.38
CA SER A 6 61.22 42.80 17.36
C SER A 6 60.45 41.64 18.00
N LYS A 7 59.17 41.48 17.65
CA LYS A 7 58.42 40.25 17.92
C LYS A 7 59.05 39.12 17.11
N ILE A 8 59.66 38.15 17.79
CA ILE A 8 59.95 36.85 17.20
C ILE A 8 58.59 36.15 17.02
N VAL A 9 58.25 35.80 15.79
CA VAL A 9 57.08 34.98 15.49
C VAL A 9 57.54 33.53 15.62
N ASP A 10 57.09 32.84 16.66
CA ASP A 10 57.36 31.42 16.83
C ASP A 10 56.66 30.64 15.72
N GLY A 11 57.44 29.93 14.90
CA GLY A 11 56.95 29.05 13.85
C GLY A 11 56.64 27.66 14.42
N PHE A 12 55.52 27.07 13.99
CA PHE A 12 55.15 25.71 14.37
C PHE A 12 56.11 24.67 13.76
N THR A 13 56.43 23.63 14.53
CA THR A 13 57.30 22.55 14.06
C THR A 13 56.56 21.59 13.13
N ILE A 14 57.30 20.91 12.22
CA ILE A 14 56.73 19.91 11.30
C ILE A 14 56.01 18.79 12.08
N ILE A 15 56.57 18.39 13.24
CA ILE A 15 55.99 17.36 14.11
C ILE A 15 54.63 17.81 14.65
N GLU A 16 54.52 19.05 15.13
CA GLU A 16 53.27 19.60 15.68
C GLU A 16 52.18 19.71 14.61
N ILE A 17 52.52 20.18 13.40
CA ILE A 17 51.58 20.25 12.28
C ILE A 17 51.11 18.83 11.88
N SER A 18 52.03 17.85 11.83
CA SER A 18 51.68 16.48 11.49
C SER A 18 50.76 15.81 12.53
N LEU A 19 50.99 16.08 13.82
CA LEU A 19 50.16 15.57 14.91
C LEU A 19 48.76 16.22 14.90
N PHE A 20 48.69 17.53 14.69
CA PHE A 20 47.43 18.25 14.56
C PHE A 20 46.59 17.74 13.38
N LEU A 21 47.21 17.53 12.21
CA LEU A 21 46.55 16.97 11.04
C LEU A 21 46.09 15.53 11.27
N ALA A 22 46.90 14.69 11.93
CA ALA A 22 46.52 13.32 12.28
C ALA A 22 45.27 13.30 13.17
N ILE A 23 45.24 14.10 14.24
CA ILE A 23 44.10 14.18 15.15
C ILE A 23 42.86 14.75 14.44
N SER A 24 43.03 15.80 13.64
CA SER A 24 41.92 16.42 12.89
C SER A 24 41.30 15.46 11.88
N SER A 25 42.14 14.70 11.15
CA SER A 25 41.67 13.71 10.19
C SER A 25 40.96 12.54 10.88
N PHE A 26 41.46 12.06 12.02
CA PHE A 26 40.82 11.01 12.80
C PHE A 26 39.44 11.43 13.32
N LEU A 27 39.33 12.64 13.86
CA LEU A 27 38.05 13.21 14.29
C LEU A 27 37.09 13.38 13.12
N ALA A 28 37.55 13.85 11.96
CA ALA A 28 36.73 13.99 10.76
C ALA A 28 36.17 12.64 10.28
N VAL A 29 36.97 11.58 10.26
CA VAL A 29 36.52 10.22 9.90
C VAL A 29 35.50 9.69 10.91
N GLY A 30 35.73 9.92 12.21
CA GLY A 30 34.79 9.52 13.27
C GLY A 30 33.42 10.18 13.12
N LEU A 31 33.39 11.48 12.80
CA LEU A 31 32.15 12.21 12.54
C LEU A 31 31.42 11.72 11.28
N MET A 32 32.16 11.45 10.20
CA MET A 32 31.57 10.91 8.95
C MET A 32 30.91 9.55 9.16
N ALA A 33 31.54 8.66 9.93
CA ALA A 33 30.98 7.34 10.26
C ALA A 33 29.70 7.45 11.12
N GLY A 34 29.70 8.34 12.12
CA GLY A 34 28.53 8.57 12.98
C GLY A 34 27.36 9.26 12.25
N TRP A 35 27.65 10.13 11.28
CA TRP A 35 26.60 10.81 10.51
C TRP A 35 25.88 9.84 9.57
N THR A 36 26.62 8.94 8.92
CA THR A 36 26.05 7.96 7.97
C THR A 36 24.98 7.08 8.61
N THR A 37 25.21 6.59 9.84
CA THR A 37 24.25 5.73 10.55
C THR A 37 22.99 6.47 10.98
N ASN A 38 23.11 7.74 11.38
CA ASN A 38 21.97 8.58 11.74
C ASN A 38 21.10 8.93 10.53
N ILE A 39 21.70 9.31 9.40
CA ILE A 39 20.97 9.57 8.14
C ILE A 39 20.15 8.33 7.75
N ASN A 40 20.79 7.17 7.80
CA ASN A 40 20.20 5.90 7.43
C ASN A 40 18.98 5.53 8.30
N ARG A 41 19.05 5.75 9.62
CA ARG A 41 17.90 5.57 10.52
C ARG A 41 16.77 6.55 10.26
N GLN A 42 17.11 7.79 9.93
CA GLN A 42 16.12 8.82 9.59
C GLN A 42 15.40 8.45 8.29
N ARG A 43 16.13 8.13 7.22
CA ARG A 43 15.57 7.66 5.94
C ARG A 43 14.63 6.48 6.11
N TYR A 44 15.00 5.52 6.95
CA TYR A 44 14.16 4.37 7.24
C TYR A 44 12.86 4.75 7.98
N THR A 45 12.95 5.67 8.93
CA THR A 45 11.77 6.19 9.66
C THR A 45 10.86 6.99 8.73
N ASP A 46 11.44 7.83 7.88
CA ASP A 46 10.74 8.64 6.90
C ASP A 46 10.00 7.73 5.92
N MET A 47 10.67 6.74 5.33
CA MET A 47 10.06 5.76 4.43
C MET A 47 8.86 5.03 5.04
N VAL A 48 8.97 4.55 6.29
CA VAL A 48 7.86 3.86 6.98
C VAL A 48 6.70 4.83 7.25
N SER A 49 7.01 6.09 7.57
CA SER A 49 6.01 7.14 7.78
C SER A 49 5.33 7.55 6.47
N THR A 50 6.07 7.69 5.37
CA THR A 50 5.54 7.95 4.03
C THR A 50 4.63 6.82 3.61
N PHE A 51 5.07 5.56 3.70
CA PHE A 51 4.20 4.42 3.38
C PHE A 51 2.90 4.44 4.18
N LYS A 52 2.97 4.68 5.50
CA LYS A 52 1.76 4.86 6.32
C LYS A 52 0.88 5.99 5.75
N SER A 53 1.46 7.16 5.49
CA SER A 53 0.76 8.33 4.97
C SER A 53 0.08 8.04 3.63
N ASP A 54 0.73 7.32 2.73
CA ASP A 54 0.18 6.96 1.42
C ASP A 54 -1.07 6.09 1.58
N ILE A 55 -1.01 5.07 2.44
CA ILE A 55 -2.18 4.22 2.72
C ILE A 55 -3.31 5.05 3.37
N GLN A 56 -2.98 5.94 4.30
CA GLN A 56 -3.97 6.85 4.93
C GLN A 56 -4.63 7.76 3.90
N GLN A 57 -3.85 8.27 2.94
CA GLN A 57 -4.35 9.10 1.86
C GLN A 57 -5.35 8.33 0.99
N VAL A 58 -5.11 7.06 0.66
CA VAL A 58 -6.08 6.23 -0.07
C VAL A 58 -7.42 6.16 0.66
N PHE A 59 -7.44 5.99 1.99
CA PHE A 59 -8.68 6.04 2.77
C PHE A 59 -9.36 7.41 2.69
N THR A 60 -8.61 8.49 2.87
CA THR A 60 -9.15 9.86 2.80
C THR A 60 -9.75 10.18 1.43
N GLU A 61 -9.14 9.67 0.36
CA GLU A 61 -9.65 9.84 -1.01
C GLU A 61 -10.93 9.04 -1.29
N VAL A 62 -11.14 7.90 -0.60
CA VAL A 62 -12.39 7.14 -0.69
C VAL A 62 -13.49 7.78 0.17
N GLU A 63 -13.14 8.33 1.33
CA GLU A 63 -14.06 9.10 2.18
C GLU A 63 -14.53 10.39 1.48
N ASN A 64 -13.60 11.08 0.82
CA ASN A 64 -13.85 12.31 0.08
C ASN A 64 -13.53 12.10 -1.41
N PRO A 65 -14.42 11.41 -2.15
CA PRO A 65 -14.17 11.11 -3.55
C PRO A 65 -14.11 12.41 -4.34
N HIS A 66 -12.96 12.65 -4.97
CA HIS A 66 -12.77 13.73 -5.91
C HIS A 66 -12.52 13.14 -7.31
N ASN A 67 -13.18 13.69 -8.32
CA ASN A 67 -12.97 13.25 -9.70
C ASN A 67 -11.82 14.04 -10.33
N SER A 68 -10.60 13.53 -10.17
CA SER A 68 -9.40 14.05 -10.81
C SER A 68 -9.16 13.51 -12.23
N MET A 69 -10.00 12.60 -12.73
CA MET A 69 -9.80 11.93 -14.02
C MET A 69 -9.87 12.93 -15.16
N THR A 70 -8.81 13.11 -15.93
CA THR A 70 -8.80 14.07 -17.06
C THR A 70 -9.80 13.70 -18.16
N GLN A 71 -10.01 12.41 -18.37
CA GLN A 71 -10.84 11.80 -19.41
C GLN A 71 -12.33 11.75 -19.02
N ARG A 72 -13.21 11.77 -20.03
CA ARG A 72 -14.66 11.58 -19.85
C ARG A 72 -15.01 10.10 -19.98
N VAL A 73 -15.87 9.63 -19.09
CA VAL A 73 -16.09 8.19 -18.88
C VAL A 73 -17.59 7.91 -18.82
N ARG A 74 -18.04 6.83 -19.45
CA ARG A 74 -19.44 6.37 -19.40
C ARG A 74 -19.49 4.90 -18.99
N CYS A 75 -20.51 4.54 -18.19
CA CYS A 75 -20.73 3.17 -17.73
C CYS A 75 -21.84 2.54 -18.55
N ILE A 76 -21.51 1.48 -19.29
CA ILE A 76 -22.49 0.71 -20.04
C ILE A 76 -22.99 -0.42 -19.14
N ASP A 77 -24.28 -0.38 -18.80
CA ASP A 77 -24.98 -1.46 -18.10
C ASP A 77 -25.68 -2.40 -19.11
N GLY A 78 -24.87 -3.11 -19.90
CA GLY A 78 -25.35 -4.04 -20.93
C GLY A 78 -25.18 -5.51 -20.55
N GLY A 79 -24.64 -5.80 -19.37
CA GLY A 79 -24.15 -7.13 -19.03
C GLY A 79 -24.12 -7.45 -17.54
N ILE A 80 -23.27 -8.42 -17.19
CA ILE A 80 -23.11 -8.95 -15.84
C ILE A 80 -22.37 -7.93 -14.94
N ASN A 81 -21.41 -7.20 -15.51
CA ASN A 81 -20.74 -6.08 -14.89
C ASN A 81 -20.97 -4.81 -15.72
N ILE A 82 -20.58 -3.66 -15.16
CA ILE A 82 -20.43 -2.48 -16.00
C ILE A 82 -19.21 -2.58 -16.89
N SER A 83 -19.29 -1.96 -18.05
CA SER A 83 -18.11 -1.65 -18.87
C SER A 83 -17.83 -0.15 -18.84
N ILE A 84 -16.59 0.20 -18.55
CA ILE A 84 -16.07 1.56 -18.57
C ILE A 84 -15.65 1.90 -20.00
N VAL A 85 -16.26 2.92 -20.59
CA VAL A 85 -15.91 3.41 -21.93
C VAL A 85 -15.45 4.85 -21.85
N LEU A 86 -14.28 5.11 -22.45
CA LEU A 86 -13.76 6.46 -22.64
C LEU A 86 -14.52 7.13 -23.78
N ASP A 87 -15.09 8.30 -23.51
CA ASP A 87 -15.95 9.00 -24.46
C ASP A 87 -15.53 10.47 -24.57
N ASP A 88 -14.64 10.77 -25.50
CA ASP A 88 -14.15 12.13 -25.76
C ASP A 88 -15.27 13.08 -26.25
N GLY A 89 -16.42 12.55 -26.69
CA GLY A 89 -17.61 13.30 -27.08
C GLY A 89 -18.76 13.25 -26.07
N GLY A 90 -18.60 12.53 -24.96
CA GLY A 90 -19.68 12.14 -24.05
C GLY A 90 -20.00 13.14 -22.93
N ASP A 91 -20.89 12.68 -22.05
CA ASP A 91 -21.43 13.37 -20.88
C ASP A 91 -20.32 14.01 -20.02
N ALA A 92 -20.60 15.22 -19.52
CA ALA A 92 -19.68 15.94 -18.65
C ALA A 92 -19.49 15.19 -17.32
N ARG A 93 -18.35 15.41 -16.65
CA ARG A 93 -18.10 14.83 -15.32
C ARG A 93 -19.25 15.13 -14.37
N GLY A 94 -19.78 14.11 -13.69
CA GLY A 94 -20.90 14.24 -12.77
C GLY A 94 -22.29 14.16 -13.41
N THR A 95 -22.39 13.96 -14.73
CA THR A 95 -23.67 13.67 -15.43
C THR A 95 -23.79 12.22 -15.90
N THR A 96 -22.74 11.43 -15.65
CA THR A 96 -22.62 10.02 -16.00
C THR A 96 -23.22 9.13 -14.93
N ASN A 97 -23.76 7.96 -15.30
CA ASN A 97 -24.20 6.92 -14.37
C ASN A 97 -23.06 6.16 -13.66
N CYS A 98 -21.80 6.56 -13.85
CA CYS A 98 -20.64 6.03 -13.15
C CYS A 98 -20.39 6.78 -11.84
N ILE A 99 -20.10 6.05 -10.77
CA ILE A 99 -19.58 6.59 -9.53
C ILE A 99 -18.29 5.89 -9.12
N ILE A 100 -17.36 6.66 -8.57
CA ILE A 100 -16.15 6.12 -7.92
C ILE A 100 -16.59 5.63 -6.55
N LEU A 101 -16.61 4.31 -6.37
CA LEU A 101 -16.99 3.67 -5.11
C LEU A 101 -15.78 3.53 -4.19
N GLY A 102 -14.57 3.45 -4.71
CA GLY A 102 -13.44 3.18 -3.86
C GLY A 102 -12.12 3.05 -4.58
N ARG A 103 -11.14 2.51 -3.85
CA ARG A 103 -9.80 2.24 -4.35
C ARG A 103 -9.32 0.87 -3.87
N MET A 104 -8.47 0.25 -4.65
CA MET A 104 -7.80 -0.99 -4.31
C MET A 104 -6.29 -0.80 -4.29
N ILE A 105 -5.70 -1.29 -3.22
CA ILE A 105 -4.27 -1.41 -3.01
C ILE A 105 -3.90 -2.85 -3.32
N SER A 106 -3.05 -3.04 -4.31
CA SER A 106 -2.52 -4.34 -4.68
C SER A 106 -1.05 -4.37 -4.31
N PHE A 107 -0.69 -5.28 -3.42
CA PHE A 107 0.70 -5.58 -3.17
C PHE A 107 1.08 -6.67 -4.17
N GLY A 108 1.92 -6.32 -5.16
CA GLY A 108 2.41 -7.30 -6.13
C GLY A 108 2.93 -8.56 -5.42
N SER A 109 2.72 -9.72 -6.05
CA SER A 109 3.37 -10.98 -5.72
C SER A 109 4.84 -10.69 -5.42
N PRO A 110 5.31 -11.01 -4.20
CA PRO A 110 6.74 -11.07 -3.98
C PRO A 110 7.30 -12.06 -4.99
N ASP A 111 8.49 -11.77 -5.55
CA ASP A 111 9.19 -12.69 -6.45
C ASP A 111 9.07 -14.12 -5.94
N SER A 112 8.95 -15.12 -6.83
CA SER A 112 8.72 -16.56 -6.53
C SER A 112 9.55 -17.20 -5.40
N ALA A 113 10.55 -16.50 -4.85
CA ALA A 113 11.25 -16.79 -3.61
C ALA A 113 10.60 -16.25 -2.31
N GLY A 114 9.48 -15.52 -2.35
CA GLY A 114 8.86 -14.87 -1.18
C GLY A 114 9.73 -13.76 -0.57
N LEU A 115 10.67 -13.25 -1.35
CA LEU A 115 11.66 -12.26 -0.97
C LEU A 115 11.15 -10.90 -1.46
N PHE A 116 10.79 -10.05 -0.51
CA PHE A 116 10.53 -8.61 -0.60
C PHE A 116 10.33 -7.93 -1.96
N SER A 117 9.24 -7.16 -2.12
CA SER A 117 9.01 -6.30 -3.29
C SER A 117 9.46 -4.86 -3.02
N THR A 118 9.83 -4.13 -4.08
CA THR A 118 10.20 -2.70 -4.04
C THR A 118 9.08 -1.77 -4.53
N HIS A 119 8.00 -2.35 -5.10
CA HIS A 119 6.89 -1.63 -5.73
C HIS A 119 5.55 -2.23 -5.36
N TYR A 120 4.55 -1.38 -5.11
CA TYR A 120 3.17 -1.76 -4.87
C TYR A 120 2.23 -0.80 -5.60
N ASP A 121 0.98 -1.19 -5.80
CA ASP A 121 0.00 -0.37 -6.50
C ASP A 121 -1.01 0.19 -5.50
N THR A 122 -1.10 1.51 -5.39
CA THR A 122 -1.91 2.17 -4.34
C THR A 122 -3.30 2.61 -4.77
N SER A 123 -3.55 2.78 -6.06
CA SER A 123 -4.55 3.75 -6.51
C SER A 123 -5.55 3.22 -7.55
N ARG A 124 -5.84 1.92 -7.58
CA ARG A 124 -6.79 1.40 -8.58
C ARG A 124 -8.21 1.83 -8.25
N TYR A 125 -8.79 2.70 -9.06
CA TYR A 125 -10.19 3.10 -8.90
C TYR A 125 -11.11 1.89 -8.99
N ILE A 126 -12.10 1.85 -8.11
CA ILE A 126 -13.24 0.96 -8.23
C ILE A 126 -14.43 1.81 -8.62
N VAL A 127 -15.00 1.51 -9.77
CA VAL A 127 -16.10 2.24 -10.36
C VAL A 127 -17.30 1.33 -10.42
N GLY A 128 -18.48 1.85 -10.08
CA GLY A 128 -19.75 1.14 -10.20
C GLY A 128 -20.85 2.04 -10.72
N LEU A 129 -22.05 1.47 -10.87
CA LEU A 129 -23.26 2.23 -11.19
C LEU A 129 -23.69 3.07 -10.00
N ASP A 130 -24.16 4.26 -10.32
CA ASP A 130 -25.07 4.97 -9.43
C ASP A 130 -26.40 4.20 -9.39
N ILE A 131 -26.76 3.68 -8.21
CA ILE A 131 -27.93 2.81 -8.03
C ILE A 131 -28.91 3.43 -7.05
N ASP A 132 -30.20 3.22 -7.33
CA ASP A 132 -31.23 3.44 -6.32
C ASP A 132 -31.31 2.20 -5.41
N THR A 133 -30.78 2.34 -4.19
CA THR A 133 -30.72 1.26 -3.19
C THR A 133 -32.10 0.79 -2.71
N SER A 134 -33.18 1.50 -3.03
CA SER A 134 -34.56 1.07 -2.72
C SER A 134 -35.10 0.00 -3.69
N VAL A 135 -34.46 -0.18 -4.86
CA VAL A 135 -34.93 -1.11 -5.91
C VAL A 135 -33.83 -1.98 -6.53
N ALA A 136 -32.57 -1.56 -6.46
CA ALA A 136 -31.46 -2.17 -7.20
C ALA A 136 -31.14 -3.62 -6.80
N CYS A 137 -31.58 -4.08 -5.62
CA CYS A 137 -31.35 -5.42 -5.10
C CYS A 137 -32.51 -6.40 -5.42
N GLY A 138 -33.36 -6.10 -6.41
CA GLY A 138 -34.63 -6.79 -6.62
C GLY A 138 -35.73 -6.33 -5.65
N GLY A 139 -35.57 -5.11 -5.14
CA GLY A 139 -36.21 -4.54 -3.96
C GLY A 139 -35.19 -3.69 -3.17
N PRO A 140 -35.54 -3.24 -1.96
CA PRO A 140 -34.61 -2.51 -1.11
C PRO A 140 -33.44 -3.38 -0.70
N CYS A 141 -32.22 -2.86 -0.85
CA CYS A 141 -31.01 -3.53 -0.40
C CYS A 141 -31.03 -3.67 1.14
N ALA A 142 -30.72 -4.87 1.64
CA ALA A 142 -30.80 -5.15 3.07
C ALA A 142 -29.60 -4.63 3.86
N ASN A 143 -28.43 -4.52 3.23
CA ASN A 143 -27.19 -4.06 3.87
C ASN A 143 -26.20 -3.46 2.86
N ASP A 144 -25.13 -2.84 3.39
CA ASP A 144 -24.09 -2.18 2.59
C ASP A 144 -23.39 -3.12 1.60
N LEU A 145 -23.20 -4.39 1.97
CA LEU A 145 -22.50 -5.37 1.13
C LEU A 145 -23.36 -5.74 -0.09
N GLU A 146 -24.66 -5.89 0.11
CA GLU A 146 -25.61 -6.14 -0.97
C GLU A 146 -25.70 -4.94 -1.91
N ALA A 147 -25.79 -3.73 -1.35
CA ALA A 147 -25.80 -2.50 -2.12
C ALA A 147 -24.52 -2.35 -2.96
N LEU A 148 -23.35 -2.61 -2.37
CA LEU A 148 -22.07 -2.63 -3.09
C LEU A 148 -22.08 -3.65 -4.24
N LYS A 149 -22.60 -4.87 -4.04
CA LYS A 149 -22.70 -5.87 -5.13
C LYS A 149 -23.65 -5.44 -6.24
N ALA A 150 -24.76 -4.77 -5.89
CA ALA A 150 -25.76 -4.29 -6.83
C ALA A 150 -25.24 -3.19 -7.77
N THR A 151 -24.22 -2.43 -7.38
CA THR A 151 -23.56 -1.44 -8.26
C THR A 151 -22.87 -2.06 -9.48
N LYS A 152 -22.73 -3.39 -9.52
CA LYS A 152 -22.01 -4.13 -10.54
C LYS A 152 -20.58 -3.64 -10.77
N PHE A 153 -19.94 -3.13 -9.71
CA PHE A 153 -18.65 -2.46 -9.83
C PHE A 153 -17.56 -3.33 -10.44
N VAL A 154 -16.57 -2.64 -11.00
CA VAL A 154 -15.36 -3.19 -11.57
C VAL A 154 -14.14 -2.43 -11.03
N VAL A 155 -13.00 -3.12 -10.97
CA VAL A 155 -11.70 -2.47 -10.79
C VAL A 155 -11.31 -1.88 -12.15
N ALA A 156 -10.92 -0.61 -12.18
CA ALA A 156 -10.67 0.16 -13.40
C ALA A 156 -9.33 -0.21 -14.08
N VAL A 157 -9.24 -1.45 -14.55
CA VAL A 157 -8.04 -2.08 -15.12
C VAL A 157 -8.44 -3.04 -16.24
N GLY A 158 -7.48 -3.49 -17.06
CA GLY A 158 -7.78 -4.38 -18.19
C GLY A 158 -8.76 -3.73 -19.17
N SER A 159 -9.84 -4.43 -19.52
CA SER A 159 -10.89 -3.91 -20.42
C SER A 159 -11.66 -2.71 -19.85
N ASN A 160 -11.50 -2.41 -18.56
CA ASN A 160 -12.11 -1.29 -17.86
C ASN A 160 -11.08 -0.23 -17.45
N ALA A 161 -9.90 -0.18 -18.09
CA ALA A 161 -8.88 0.80 -17.78
C ALA A 161 -9.37 2.24 -18.06
N LEU A 162 -9.10 3.14 -17.12
CA LEU A 162 -9.44 4.58 -17.19
C LEU A 162 -8.33 5.44 -17.81
N ASP A 163 -7.22 4.83 -18.23
CA ASP A 163 -6.16 5.54 -18.92
C ASP A 163 -5.62 4.71 -20.10
N THR A 164 -5.67 5.31 -21.29
CA THR A 164 -5.14 4.74 -22.53
C THR A 164 -3.62 4.56 -22.53
N THR A 165 -2.86 5.28 -21.69
CA THR A 165 -1.42 5.02 -21.53
C THR A 165 -1.12 3.65 -20.89
N PHE A 166 -2.12 3.09 -20.20
CA PHE A 166 -2.06 1.79 -19.52
C PHE A 166 -2.93 0.71 -20.18
N ALA A 167 -3.70 1.07 -21.22
CA ALA A 167 -4.61 0.16 -21.92
C ALA A 167 -3.90 -0.99 -22.65
N ASP A 168 -2.56 -1.04 -22.70
CA ASP A 168 -1.84 -2.14 -23.35
C ASP A 168 -0.42 -2.45 -22.81
N THR A 169 0.00 -1.91 -21.65
CA THR A 169 1.42 -2.04 -21.22
C THR A 169 1.72 -3.06 -20.14
N ASN A 170 0.75 -3.82 -19.60
CA ASN A 170 0.97 -4.72 -18.45
C ASN A 170 1.59 -4.01 -17.21
N LYS A 171 1.56 -2.68 -17.14
CA LYS A 171 2.19 -1.90 -16.07
C LYS A 171 1.13 -1.23 -15.21
N TRP A 172 1.47 -1.06 -13.95
CA TRP A 172 0.61 -0.43 -12.95
C TRP A 172 1.07 1.00 -12.66
N GLU A 173 0.23 1.78 -11.99
CA GLU A 173 0.71 2.98 -11.29
C GLU A 173 1.51 2.52 -10.05
N GLU A 174 2.76 2.14 -10.31
CA GLU A 174 3.67 1.59 -9.31
C GLU A 174 4.14 2.70 -8.37
N GLN A 175 3.84 2.56 -7.08
CA GLN A 175 4.47 3.35 -6.03
C GLN A 175 5.75 2.67 -5.59
N ARG A 176 6.84 3.43 -5.67
CA ARG A 176 8.13 3.06 -5.09
C ARG A 176 8.14 3.49 -3.64
N LEU A 177 8.59 2.59 -2.77
CA LEU A 177 9.00 3.02 -1.43
C LEU A 177 10.17 3.99 -1.56
N GLU A 178 10.15 5.06 -0.77
CA GLU A 178 11.29 5.97 -0.70
C GLU A 178 12.58 5.23 -0.36
N TRP A 179 13.72 5.75 -0.84
CA TRP A 179 15.04 5.20 -0.57
C TRP A 179 15.24 3.74 -0.99
N ASP A 180 14.53 3.32 -2.06
CA ASP A 180 14.53 1.94 -2.59
C ASP A 180 14.17 0.90 -1.51
N GLY A 181 13.27 1.30 -0.61
CA GLY A 181 12.69 0.45 0.40
C GLY A 181 12.07 -0.81 -0.16
N ARG A 182 11.94 -1.81 0.71
CA ARG A 182 11.31 -3.08 0.38
C ARG A 182 10.18 -3.39 1.35
N TYR A 183 9.14 -4.05 0.89
CA TYR A 183 8.06 -4.54 1.73
C TYR A 183 7.80 -6.03 1.56
N LYS A 184 7.10 -6.61 2.54
CA LYS A 184 6.57 -7.97 2.50
C LYS A 184 5.22 -8.04 3.20
N MET A 185 4.27 -8.73 2.59
CA MET A 185 3.01 -9.05 3.24
C MET A 185 3.24 -10.13 4.30
N ILE A 186 2.87 -9.83 5.55
CA ILE A 186 3.10 -10.73 6.69
C ILE A 186 1.81 -11.13 7.40
N THR A 187 0.66 -10.74 6.84
CA THR A 187 -0.65 -11.14 7.36
C THR A 187 -0.86 -12.62 7.08
N ASP A 188 -0.66 -13.45 8.11
CA ASP A 188 -0.98 -14.87 8.04
C ASP A 188 -2.51 -15.04 8.00
N ASN A 189 -2.99 -15.53 6.86
CA ASN A 189 -4.39 -15.85 6.66
C ASN A 189 -4.76 -17.19 7.33
N ARG A 190 -3.79 -18.00 7.79
CA ARG A 190 -4.06 -19.22 8.55
C ARG A 190 -4.51 -18.83 9.96
N SER A 191 -5.62 -19.39 10.44
CA SER A 191 -5.96 -19.35 11.86
C SER A 191 -6.27 -20.75 12.36
N SER A 192 -6.18 -20.97 13.67
CA SER A 192 -6.46 -22.24 14.33
C SER A 192 -7.96 -22.61 14.20
N GLY A 193 -8.36 -23.11 13.03
CA GLY A 193 -9.70 -23.62 12.74
C GLY A 193 -10.33 -23.10 11.45
N ALA A 194 -10.10 -21.83 11.06
CA ALA A 194 -10.56 -21.27 9.78
C ALA A 194 -9.69 -20.08 9.36
N ARG A 195 -9.48 -19.84 8.07
CA ARG A 195 -8.64 -18.71 7.61
C ARG A 195 -9.25 -17.34 7.96
N ALA A 196 -8.44 -16.40 8.47
CA ALA A 196 -8.90 -15.11 9.02
C ALA A 196 -9.60 -14.21 7.99
N PHE A 197 -9.10 -14.27 6.76
CA PHE A 197 -9.63 -13.66 5.55
C PHE A 197 -10.03 -14.75 4.55
N SER A 198 -10.71 -15.82 4.97
CA SER A 198 -11.53 -16.57 4.01
C SER A 198 -12.69 -17.33 4.61
N GLY A 199 -12.58 -17.84 5.84
CA GLY A 199 -13.55 -18.81 6.35
C GLY A 199 -13.88 -19.88 5.29
N ASN A 200 -15.17 -20.15 5.08
CA ASN A 200 -15.71 -20.99 3.99
C ASN A 200 -16.11 -20.17 2.75
N LEU A 201 -15.25 -19.26 2.29
CA LEU A 201 -15.55 -18.45 1.11
C LEU A 201 -15.69 -19.32 -0.13
N THR A 202 -16.81 -19.13 -0.85
CA THR A 202 -16.97 -19.66 -2.20
C THR A 202 -16.20 -18.73 -3.12
N SER A 203 -14.96 -19.10 -3.40
CA SER A 203 -14.08 -18.42 -4.35
C SER A 203 -13.73 -19.43 -5.44
N PRO A 204 -13.84 -19.08 -6.72
CA PRO A 204 -13.33 -19.93 -7.79
C PRO A 204 -11.78 -20.03 -7.76
N TRP A 205 -11.12 -19.21 -6.94
CA TRP A 205 -9.67 -19.19 -6.77
C TRP A 205 -9.22 -19.84 -5.47
N ALA A 206 -8.02 -20.43 -5.52
CA ALA A 206 -7.29 -20.83 -4.34
C ALA A 206 -6.96 -19.59 -3.48
N ILE A 207 -7.51 -19.58 -2.28
CA ILE A 207 -7.19 -18.58 -1.27
C ILE A 207 -5.73 -18.81 -0.83
N SER A 208 -4.94 -17.75 -0.79
CA SER A 208 -3.57 -17.76 -0.28
C SER A 208 -3.55 -17.78 1.25
N ASP A 209 -2.46 -18.31 1.80
CA ASP A 209 -2.13 -18.18 3.23
C ASP A 209 -1.73 -16.73 3.59
N THR A 210 -1.70 -15.82 2.61
CA THR A 210 -1.32 -14.41 2.78
C THR A 210 -2.36 -13.49 2.18
N VAL A 211 -2.57 -12.34 2.84
CA VAL A 211 -3.33 -11.24 2.26
C VAL A 211 -2.41 -10.41 1.35
N PHE A 212 -2.74 -10.29 0.08
CA PHE A 212 -1.95 -9.59 -0.95
C PHE A 212 -2.55 -8.26 -1.39
N GLY A 213 -3.72 -7.89 -0.90
CA GLY A 213 -4.34 -6.62 -1.25
C GLY A 213 -5.30 -6.13 -0.20
N VAL A 214 -5.63 -4.85 -0.29
CA VAL A 214 -6.68 -4.22 0.50
C VAL A 214 -7.61 -3.47 -0.45
N MET A 215 -8.89 -3.78 -0.37
CA MET A 215 -9.93 -3.10 -1.13
C MET A 215 -10.68 -2.17 -0.19
N ILE A 216 -10.76 -0.88 -0.53
CA ILE A 216 -11.40 0.15 0.29
C ILE A 216 -12.57 0.71 -0.52
N LEU A 217 -13.78 0.50 -0.03
CA LEU A 217 -15.03 0.82 -0.71
C LEU A 217 -15.89 1.72 0.17
N ARG A 218 -16.59 2.66 -0.46
CA ARG A 218 -17.64 3.46 0.13
C ARG A 218 -18.99 2.88 -0.26
N SER A 219 -19.82 2.56 0.73
CA SER A 219 -21.16 2.04 0.49
C SER A 219 -22.05 3.10 -0.18
N PRO A 220 -22.78 2.77 -1.27
CA PRO A 220 -23.77 3.67 -1.86
C PRO A 220 -25.03 3.81 -0.99
N MET A 221 -25.23 2.94 0.00
CA MET A 221 -26.41 2.95 0.87
C MET A 221 -26.23 3.82 2.11
N SER A 222 -25.13 3.62 2.86
CA SER A 222 -24.85 4.38 4.09
C SER A 222 -23.81 5.48 3.94
N GLY A 223 -23.07 5.49 2.83
CA GLY A 223 -21.91 6.37 2.64
C GLY A 223 -20.70 6.00 3.49
N SER A 224 -20.76 4.92 4.27
CA SER A 224 -19.67 4.45 5.13
C SER A 224 -18.53 3.82 4.32
N VAL A 225 -17.30 3.95 4.81
CA VAL A 225 -16.12 3.32 4.21
C VAL A 225 -15.86 1.98 4.88
N MET A 226 -15.66 0.96 4.04
CA MET A 226 -15.38 -0.42 4.40
C MET A 226 -14.07 -0.84 3.73
N ALA A 227 -13.22 -1.56 4.46
CA ALA A 227 -12.00 -2.14 3.91
C ALA A 227 -12.06 -3.66 3.97
N PHE A 228 -11.54 -4.34 2.95
CA PHE A 228 -11.55 -5.79 2.80
C PHE A 228 -10.14 -6.29 2.49
N GLY A 229 -9.70 -7.32 3.18
CA GLY A 229 -8.44 -8.00 2.84
C GLY A 229 -8.64 -8.93 1.66
N VAL A 230 -7.71 -8.90 0.71
CA VAL A 230 -7.76 -9.70 -0.52
C VAL A 230 -6.67 -10.77 -0.50
N PRO A 231 -7.01 -12.02 -0.12
CA PRO A 231 -6.07 -13.14 0.04
C PRO A 231 -5.80 -13.91 -1.25
N VAL A 232 -5.66 -13.22 -2.39
CA VAL A 232 -5.35 -13.88 -3.66
C VAL A 232 -4.22 -13.13 -4.35
N ASP A 233 -3.29 -13.88 -4.92
CA ASP A 233 -2.08 -13.38 -5.56
C ASP A 233 -2.35 -12.81 -6.98
N VAL A 234 -3.48 -13.18 -7.57
CA VAL A 234 -3.74 -13.11 -9.02
C VAL A 234 -4.23 -11.76 -9.54
N ILE A 235 -4.00 -10.67 -8.82
CA ILE A 235 -4.46 -9.32 -9.20
C ILE A 235 -3.44 -8.62 -10.12
N TYR A 236 -2.92 -9.38 -11.08
CA TYR A 236 -2.04 -8.91 -12.15
C TYR A 236 -2.85 -8.57 -13.41
N PRO A 237 -2.48 -7.52 -14.19
CA PRO A 237 -3.29 -7.01 -15.28
C PRO A 237 -3.14 -7.91 -16.51
N GLY A 238 -1.96 -8.50 -16.67
CA GLY A 238 -1.53 -9.24 -17.85
C GLY A 238 -2.05 -10.68 -17.95
N LEU A 239 -2.89 -11.14 -17.01
CA LEU A 239 -3.43 -12.50 -17.03
C LEU A 239 -4.83 -12.61 -17.66
N GLY A 240 -5.33 -11.55 -18.31
CA GLY A 240 -6.67 -11.52 -18.91
C GLY A 240 -7.82 -11.61 -17.90
N TYR A 241 -7.50 -11.59 -16.60
CA TYR A 241 -8.46 -11.68 -15.49
C TYR A 241 -9.52 -10.59 -15.56
N TYR A 242 -9.04 -9.35 -15.64
CA TYR A 242 -9.84 -8.14 -15.73
C TYR A 242 -10.49 -7.93 -17.10
N ASN A 243 -10.33 -8.89 -18.02
CA ASN A 243 -10.96 -8.90 -19.34
C ASN A 243 -12.10 -9.93 -19.41
N ASN A 244 -12.33 -10.72 -18.36
CA ASN A 244 -13.36 -11.76 -18.32
C ASN A 244 -14.50 -11.37 -17.35
N GLU A 245 -15.69 -11.15 -17.90
CA GLU A 245 -16.90 -10.75 -17.16
C GLU A 245 -17.26 -11.70 -16.00
N SER A 246 -17.10 -13.02 -16.18
CA SER A 246 -17.41 -13.97 -15.09
C SER A 246 -16.41 -13.82 -13.94
N ASN A 247 -15.13 -13.64 -14.24
CA ASN A 247 -14.09 -13.44 -13.22
C ASN A 247 -14.32 -12.14 -12.45
N ILE A 248 -14.65 -11.05 -13.15
CA ILE A 248 -14.95 -9.75 -12.52
C ILE A 248 -16.17 -9.86 -11.59
N ARG A 249 -17.23 -10.54 -12.03
CA ARG A 249 -18.42 -10.78 -11.20
C ARG A 249 -18.05 -11.59 -9.96
N ASP A 250 -17.35 -12.70 -10.14
CA ASP A 250 -16.99 -13.60 -9.06
C ASP A 250 -16.04 -12.91 -8.08
N PHE A 251 -15.18 -12.00 -8.55
CA PHE A 251 -14.34 -11.16 -7.71
C PHE A 251 -15.19 -10.29 -6.79
N ARG A 252 -16.10 -9.50 -7.38
CA ARG A 252 -17.01 -8.63 -6.62
C ARG A 252 -17.80 -9.44 -5.60
N ASN A 253 -18.35 -10.58 -6.02
CA ASN A 253 -19.24 -11.37 -5.17
C ASN A 253 -18.51 -12.09 -4.03
N SER A 254 -17.29 -12.58 -4.28
CA SER A 254 -16.48 -13.27 -3.29
C SER A 254 -15.73 -12.30 -2.36
N PHE A 255 -15.24 -11.16 -2.85
CA PHE A 255 -14.39 -10.25 -2.06
C PHE A 255 -15.16 -9.15 -1.32
N VAL A 256 -16.42 -8.88 -1.67
CA VAL A 256 -17.34 -8.07 -0.87
C VAL A 256 -18.11 -8.98 0.08
N ASP A 257 -17.41 -9.43 1.12
CA ASP A 257 -17.96 -10.35 2.11
C ASP A 257 -17.52 -9.93 3.52
N GLY A 258 -18.42 -9.98 4.50
CA GLY A 258 -18.13 -9.59 5.88
C GLY A 258 -17.00 -10.42 6.51
N ARG A 259 -16.74 -11.63 5.99
CA ARG A 259 -15.61 -12.47 6.40
C ARG A 259 -14.26 -11.91 5.97
N LEU A 260 -14.21 -11.05 4.96
CA LEU A 260 -13.00 -10.38 4.49
C LEU A 260 -12.87 -8.95 5.01
N ALA A 261 -13.94 -8.41 5.58
CA ALA A 261 -13.95 -7.07 6.14
C ALA A 261 -12.90 -6.93 7.25
N ILE A 262 -12.05 -5.92 7.10
CA ILE A 262 -11.09 -5.46 8.10
C ILE A 262 -11.88 -4.82 9.24
N SER A 263 -11.47 -5.12 10.47
CA SER A 263 -12.11 -4.63 11.70
C SER A 263 -11.07 -4.37 12.78
N SER A 264 -11.50 -3.92 13.96
CA SER A 264 -10.60 -3.68 15.10
C SER A 264 -9.72 -4.90 15.44
N ASN A 265 -10.26 -6.12 15.28
CA ASN A 265 -9.59 -7.38 15.60
C ASN A 265 -9.03 -8.11 14.38
N LYS A 266 -9.25 -7.59 13.17
CA LYS A 266 -8.80 -8.21 11.93
C LYS A 266 -8.15 -7.14 11.05
N LYS A 267 -6.82 -7.14 11.02
CA LYS A 267 -6.00 -6.11 10.37
C LYS A 267 -5.06 -6.74 9.34
N VAL A 268 -4.58 -5.93 8.41
CA VAL A 268 -3.57 -6.35 7.42
C VAL A 268 -2.23 -5.74 7.80
N ASP A 269 -1.28 -6.58 8.17
CA ASP A 269 0.09 -6.23 8.54
C ASP A 269 1.02 -6.34 7.31
N VAL A 270 1.80 -5.27 7.07
CA VAL A 270 2.82 -5.15 6.03
C VAL A 270 4.16 -4.85 6.70
N CYS A 271 5.17 -5.67 6.42
CA CYS A 271 6.53 -5.45 6.89
C CYS A 271 7.27 -4.53 5.91
N ILE A 272 7.93 -3.49 6.42
CA ILE A 272 8.79 -2.57 5.66
C ILE A 272 10.24 -2.72 6.12
N MET A 273 11.17 -2.78 5.16
CA MET A 273 12.61 -2.93 5.38
C MET A 273 13.42 -2.02 4.45
N PRO A 274 14.66 -1.68 4.83
CA PRO A 274 15.59 -0.97 3.95
C PRO A 274 16.05 -1.83 2.75
N SER A 275 16.59 -1.15 1.74
CA SER A 275 17.05 -1.73 0.46
C SER A 275 18.22 -2.73 0.57
N GLU A 276 19.02 -2.66 1.63
CA GLU A 276 20.29 -3.38 1.69
C GLU A 276 20.20 -4.83 2.21
N SER A 277 21.01 -5.70 1.61
CA SER A 277 21.34 -7.07 2.03
C SER A 277 22.15 -7.17 3.33
N ASN A 278 22.43 -6.04 3.99
CA ASN A 278 23.22 -5.97 5.23
C ASN A 278 22.36 -6.10 6.50
N GLY A 279 21.21 -6.79 6.39
CA GLY A 279 20.39 -7.20 7.52
C GLY A 279 19.94 -6.08 8.49
N PRO A 280 19.23 -6.45 9.57
CA PRO A 280 18.71 -5.50 10.56
C PRO A 280 19.79 -4.82 11.43
N SER A 281 21.08 -5.04 11.17
CA SER A 281 22.14 -4.81 12.16
C SER A 281 22.49 -3.33 12.39
N ILE A 282 22.30 -2.46 11.38
CA ILE A 282 22.56 -1.01 11.48
C ILE A 282 21.27 -0.17 11.60
N PHE A 283 20.15 -0.65 11.07
CA PHE A 283 18.86 0.05 11.03
C PHE A 283 17.88 -0.35 12.16
N GLY A 284 18.15 -1.46 12.86
CA GLY A 284 17.21 -2.05 13.83
C GLY A 284 16.24 -3.03 13.16
N ARG A 285 15.27 -3.53 13.94
CA ARG A 285 14.27 -4.50 13.47
C ARG A 285 13.37 -3.89 12.39
N GLY A 286 12.92 -4.73 11.44
CA GLY A 286 11.92 -4.36 10.45
C GLY A 286 10.63 -3.87 11.12
N ARG A 287 10.05 -2.80 10.59
CA ARG A 287 8.86 -2.15 11.13
C ARG A 287 7.64 -2.65 10.39
N VAL A 288 6.55 -2.80 11.13
CA VAL A 288 5.29 -3.27 10.57
C VAL A 288 4.31 -2.11 10.52
N VAL A 289 3.76 -1.88 9.34
CA VAL A 289 2.61 -0.99 9.14
C VAL A 289 1.36 -1.84 9.10
N ARG A 290 0.41 -1.48 9.96
CA ARG A 290 -0.82 -2.20 10.20
C ARG A 290 -1.97 -1.39 9.64
N ILE A 291 -2.68 -1.98 8.71
CA ILE A 291 -3.81 -1.39 8.00
C ILE A 291 -5.09 -1.82 8.71
N GLY A 292 -5.79 -0.85 9.29
CA GLY A 292 -7.11 -1.02 9.88
C GLY A 292 -8.24 -0.67 8.90
N ASN A 293 -9.44 -0.46 9.44
CA ASN A 293 -10.66 -0.23 8.66
C ASN A 293 -10.89 1.25 8.27
N THR A 294 -10.01 2.16 8.70
CA THR A 294 -10.12 3.61 8.50
C THR A 294 -8.73 4.23 8.37
N ALA A 295 -8.62 5.46 7.85
CA ALA A 295 -7.35 6.19 7.79
C ALA A 295 -6.65 6.29 9.17
N ALA A 296 -7.42 6.58 10.23
CA ALA A 296 -6.87 6.73 11.58
C ALA A 296 -6.36 5.42 12.19
N SER A 297 -6.85 4.27 11.71
CA SER A 297 -6.43 2.95 12.21
C SER A 297 -5.26 2.34 11.43
N VAL A 298 -4.73 3.06 10.44
CA VAL A 298 -3.43 2.75 9.84
C VAL A 298 -2.33 3.24 10.78
N GLU A 299 -1.52 2.32 11.30
CA GLU A 299 -0.55 2.62 12.34
C GLU A 299 0.78 1.88 12.13
N ILE A 300 1.86 2.46 12.64
CA ILE A 300 3.14 1.74 12.77
C ILE A 300 3.05 0.97 14.08
N ALA A 301 3.16 -0.35 14.01
CA ALA A 301 3.05 -1.17 15.19
C ALA A 301 4.26 -0.94 16.14
N PRO A 302 4.05 -1.02 17.46
CA PRO A 302 5.12 -0.77 18.42
C PRO A 302 6.19 -1.88 18.33
N LEU A 303 7.43 -1.52 18.62
CA LEU A 303 8.56 -2.48 18.65
C LEU A 303 8.69 -3.20 20.00
N GLU A 304 8.09 -2.64 21.06
CA GLU A 304 8.14 -3.15 22.44
C GLU A 304 6.75 -3.05 23.08
N GLY A 305 6.44 -3.96 24.00
CA GLY A 305 5.15 -4.01 24.70
C GLY A 305 4.10 -4.92 24.04
N ILE A 306 2.88 -4.91 24.59
CA ILE A 306 1.77 -5.78 24.14
C ILE A 306 1.39 -5.46 22.70
N GLY A 307 1.33 -6.48 21.85
CA GLY A 307 0.99 -6.31 20.44
C GLY A 307 2.14 -5.73 19.60
N SER A 308 3.35 -5.72 20.18
CA SER A 308 4.56 -5.42 19.43
C SER A 308 4.80 -6.47 18.38
N ILE A 309 5.27 -6.00 17.22
CA ILE A 309 5.46 -6.83 16.06
C ILE A 309 6.57 -6.20 15.23
N SER A 310 7.53 -7.03 14.85
CA SER A 310 8.65 -6.63 14.01
C SER A 310 9.00 -7.76 13.08
N CYS A 311 9.70 -7.44 12.00
CA CYS A 311 10.12 -8.41 11.01
C CYS A 311 11.64 -8.45 10.85
N ASP A 312 12.16 -9.60 10.43
CA ASP A 312 13.58 -9.84 10.18
C ASP A 312 13.77 -10.37 8.75
N ASP A 313 14.95 -10.11 8.19
CA ASP A 313 15.40 -10.42 6.83
C ASP A 313 15.59 -11.95 6.62
N GLN A 314 15.68 -12.73 7.71
CA GLN A 314 16.14 -14.13 7.65
C GLN A 314 15.07 -15.22 7.57
N THR A 315 13.77 -14.91 7.68
CA THR A 315 12.75 -15.97 7.69
C THR A 315 11.52 -15.62 6.86
N GLY A 316 10.81 -16.63 6.38
CA GLY A 316 9.50 -16.52 5.71
C GLY A 316 8.45 -15.85 6.61
N PHE A 317 7.18 -16.23 6.49
CA PHE A 317 6.10 -15.77 7.39
C PHE A 317 6.43 -15.80 8.90
N ASN A 318 7.47 -16.55 9.30
CA ASN A 318 7.94 -16.76 10.66
C ASN A 318 8.89 -15.68 11.21
N GLY A 319 9.26 -14.65 10.44
CA GLY A 319 10.12 -13.55 10.93
C GLY A 319 9.43 -12.56 11.85
N VAL A 320 8.16 -12.80 12.12
CA VAL A 320 7.29 -11.94 12.91
C VAL A 320 7.40 -12.32 14.39
N GLN A 321 8.20 -11.59 15.17
CA GLN A 321 8.19 -11.73 16.62
C GLN A 321 7.01 -10.95 17.19
N ARG A 322 5.97 -11.65 17.67
CA ARG A 322 4.88 -11.08 18.47
C ARG A 322 5.16 -11.37 19.95
N LEU A 323 5.21 -10.32 20.77
CA LEU A 323 5.31 -10.41 22.24
C LEU A 323 3.97 -10.09 22.91
#